data_AF-A0A6J8A810-F1
#
_entry.id   AF-A0A6J8A810-F1
#
_cell.length_a   1.000
_cell.length_b   1.000
_cell.length_c   1.000
_cell.angle_alpha   90.00
_cell.angle_beta   90.00
_cell.angle_gamma   90.00
#
_symmetry.space_group_name_H-M   'P 1'
#
loop_
_entity.id
_entity.type
_entity.pdbx_description
1 polymer ?
#
loop_
_entity_poly.entity_id
_entity_poly.type
_entity_poly.pdbx_seq_one_letter_code
_entity_poly.pdbx_strand_id
1 'polypeptide(L)'
;MSRSLRWMDHPLHDLSKSTKEWQRELTSSKAERSGTSLTSMFQPDMFSSQTTVASNWSKDERSQKDTFNWAMEVMSHGQYSPLKSQASLNLEDLQHSTKMYYIRQARLTFEIVCESIAPSQGLTIYKIDAARKYASTHGPGQYVSPPKITHLRLSKQKIHYFIEFISAPCYLQVVGFGSRHLKLSSGLAVKVPKAIRTMIASRLITAYNNCCKDNSILPPCRATQYKTIKACAASQLKSLHGLDNYISDGMESIDTLKKVVSNLGTKGLQTSKVPYSKFRHLEITSEE
;
A
#
# COMPACT_ATOMS: atom_id res chain seq x y z
N MET A 1 -37.90 17.64 32.19
CA MET A 1 -38.88 18.29 31.28
C MET A 1 -38.11 18.93 30.14
N SER A 2 -38.50 18.57 28.92
CA SER A 2 -38.10 18.99 27.56
C SER A 2 -37.02 20.04 27.29
N ARG A 3 -36.12 19.70 26.35
CA ARG A 3 -35.80 20.43 25.10
C ARG A 3 -34.95 19.51 24.21
N SER A 4 -35.54 18.78 23.26
CA SER A 4 -35.68 19.14 21.83
C SER A 4 -34.35 19.45 21.14
N LEU A 5 -33.78 18.44 20.46
CA LEU A 5 -32.75 18.61 19.44
C LEU A 5 -33.34 18.18 18.10
N ARG A 6 -33.59 19.20 17.29
CA ARG A 6 -34.15 19.20 15.95
C ARG A 6 -33.08 18.66 14.99
N TRP A 7 -33.38 17.56 14.32
CA TRP A 7 -32.58 17.05 13.20
C TRP A 7 -32.73 18.03 12.04
N MET A 8 -31.62 18.61 11.58
CA MET A 8 -31.52 19.32 10.31
C MET A 8 -30.95 18.33 9.30
N ASP A 9 -31.85 17.74 8.51
CA ASP A 9 -31.51 17.06 7.28
C ASP A 9 -30.99 18.08 6.27
N HIS A 10 -29.70 17.98 5.92
CA HIS A 10 -29.16 18.61 4.73
C HIS A 10 -29.03 17.56 3.61
N PRO A 11 -29.47 17.91 2.38
CA PRO A 11 -29.67 16.94 1.30
C PRO A 11 -28.34 16.48 0.70
N LEU A 12 -28.20 15.16 0.54
CA LEU A 12 -27.22 14.53 -0.34
C LEU A 12 -27.45 15.06 -1.76
N HIS A 13 -26.46 15.80 -2.27
CA HIS A 13 -26.44 16.26 -3.65
C HIS A 13 -26.34 15.04 -4.57
N ASP A 14 -27.40 14.85 -5.37
CA ASP A 14 -27.66 13.74 -6.28
C ASP A 14 -26.67 13.77 -7.46
N LEU A 15 -25.69 12.87 -7.43
CA LEU A 15 -24.71 12.63 -8.51
C LEU A 15 -25.34 12.08 -9.81
N SER A 16 -26.66 11.85 -9.87
CA SER A 16 -27.34 11.43 -11.11
C SER A 16 -27.77 12.59 -12.02
N LYS A 17 -27.69 13.84 -11.54
CA LYS A 17 -28.01 15.03 -12.36
C LYS A 17 -26.86 15.49 -13.27
N SER A 18 -25.61 15.26 -12.86
CA SER A 18 -24.43 15.68 -13.63
C SER A 18 -24.24 14.88 -14.92
N THR A 19 -24.57 13.59 -14.93
CA THR A 19 -24.45 12.73 -16.13
C THR A 19 -25.46 13.07 -17.23
N LYS A 20 -26.57 13.76 -16.91
CA LYS A 20 -27.56 14.22 -17.91
C LYS A 20 -27.26 15.59 -18.51
N GLU A 21 -26.30 16.34 -17.97
CA GLU A 21 -25.88 17.64 -18.52
C GLU A 21 -24.80 17.49 -19.59
N TRP A 22 -23.86 16.56 -19.39
CA TRP A 22 -22.83 16.24 -20.39
C TRP A 22 -23.38 15.68 -21.72
N GLN A 23 -24.52 14.98 -21.68
CA GLN A 23 -25.17 14.48 -22.91
C GLN A 23 -25.89 15.59 -23.71
N ARG A 24 -26.23 16.73 -23.10
CA ARG A 24 -26.86 17.88 -23.80
C ARG A 24 -25.86 18.80 -24.48
N GLU A 25 -24.66 18.96 -23.93
CA GLU A 25 -23.59 19.78 -24.53
C GLU A 25 -23.01 19.17 -25.81
N LEU A 26 -22.93 17.83 -25.90
CA LEU A 26 -22.45 17.15 -27.11
C LEU A 26 -23.42 17.26 -28.30
N THR A 27 -24.72 17.40 -28.06
CA THR A 27 -25.73 17.57 -29.12
C THR A 27 -25.87 19.02 -29.58
N SER A 28 -25.50 20.00 -28.76
CA SER A 28 -25.62 21.43 -29.12
C SER A 28 -24.44 21.95 -29.94
N SER A 29 -23.27 21.30 -29.89
CA SER A 29 -22.05 21.78 -30.56
C SER A 29 -21.96 21.41 -32.05
N LYS A 30 -22.94 20.68 -32.62
CA LYS A 30 -22.99 20.31 -34.04
C LYS A 30 -23.94 21.19 -34.89
N ALA A 31 -24.46 22.29 -34.33
CA ALA A 31 -25.45 23.16 -34.98
C ALA A 31 -24.96 24.58 -35.30
N GLU A 32 -23.64 24.85 -35.30
CA GLU A 32 -23.10 26.13 -35.75
C GLU A 32 -21.99 25.92 -36.77
N ARG A 33 -22.38 25.75 -38.03
CA ARG A 33 -21.58 26.13 -39.21
C ARG A 33 -22.48 26.09 -40.45
N SER A 34 -23.11 27.23 -40.71
CA SER A 34 -23.28 27.85 -42.04
C SER A 34 -24.55 28.69 -42.06
N GLY A 35 -24.39 29.99 -41.83
CA GLY A 35 -25.42 30.98 -42.11
C GLY A 35 -24.78 32.11 -42.91
N THR A 36 -24.89 32.06 -44.23
CA THR A 36 -25.09 33.24 -45.08
C THR A 36 -25.97 32.84 -46.26
N SER A 37 -27.15 33.44 -46.29
CA SER A 37 -28.16 33.39 -47.34
C SER A 37 -27.74 34.28 -48.51
N LEU A 38 -28.07 33.90 -49.75
CA LEU A 38 -28.71 34.79 -50.74
C LEU A 38 -29.33 33.97 -51.90
N THR A 39 -30.66 34.09 -51.98
CA THR A 39 -31.60 34.07 -53.13
C THR A 39 -31.03 33.95 -54.56
N SER A 40 -31.50 32.98 -55.37
CA SER A 40 -32.45 33.22 -56.48
C SER A 40 -32.73 31.98 -57.37
N MET A 41 -34.02 31.71 -57.59
CA MET A 41 -34.70 31.27 -58.84
C MET A 41 -34.31 29.97 -59.60
N PHE A 42 -35.39 29.33 -60.10
CA PHE A 42 -35.53 28.35 -61.20
C PHE A 42 -35.67 26.85 -60.88
N GLN A 43 -36.95 26.45 -60.81
CA GLN A 43 -37.68 25.25 -61.27
C GLN A 43 -37.26 23.80 -60.94
N PRO A 44 -38.24 22.88 -60.80
CA PRO A 44 -38.05 21.53 -60.31
C PRO A 44 -37.95 20.51 -61.45
N ASP A 45 -37.04 19.55 -61.32
CA ASP A 45 -37.15 18.27 -62.02
C ASP A 45 -37.21 17.12 -61.01
N MET A 46 -38.23 16.30 -61.22
CA MET A 46 -38.47 15.04 -60.54
C MET A 46 -37.23 14.16 -60.53
N PHE A 47 -36.95 13.48 -59.42
CA PHE A 47 -36.74 12.04 -59.49
C PHE A 47 -37.01 11.34 -58.14
N SER A 48 -37.68 10.21 -58.30
CA SER A 48 -38.21 9.23 -57.35
C SER A 48 -37.37 8.95 -56.10
N SER A 49 -38.05 8.95 -54.96
CA SER A 49 -37.59 8.38 -53.69
C SER A 49 -37.33 6.88 -53.82
N GLN A 50 -36.12 6.44 -53.52
CA GLN A 50 -35.89 5.09 -53.00
C GLN A 50 -35.12 5.18 -51.68
N THR A 51 -35.87 4.96 -50.61
CA THR A 51 -35.36 4.68 -49.27
C THR A 51 -34.73 3.29 -49.31
N THR A 52 -33.42 3.19 -49.47
CA THR A 52 -32.74 1.89 -49.36
C THR A 52 -32.62 1.54 -47.89
N VAL A 53 -33.54 0.68 -47.46
CA VAL A 53 -33.51 -0.06 -46.20
C VAL A 53 -32.14 -0.74 -46.10
N ALA A 54 -31.33 -0.32 -45.11
CA ALA A 54 -30.02 -0.89 -44.88
C ALA A 54 -30.17 -2.38 -44.56
N SER A 55 -29.74 -3.19 -45.52
CA SER A 55 -29.80 -4.65 -45.50
C SER A 55 -28.93 -5.21 -44.39
N ASN A 56 -29.59 -5.81 -43.40
CA ASN A 56 -29.06 -6.76 -42.44
C ASN A 56 -28.68 -8.07 -43.16
N TRP A 57 -27.56 -8.09 -43.90
CA TRP A 57 -27.01 -9.28 -44.57
C TRP A 57 -25.47 -9.28 -44.52
N SER A 58 -24.93 -9.82 -43.44
CA SER A 58 -23.75 -10.71 -43.39
C SER A 58 -23.24 -10.71 -41.94
N LYS A 59 -23.53 -11.77 -41.18
CA LYS A 59 -22.59 -12.12 -40.11
C LYS A 59 -21.41 -12.75 -40.83
N ASP A 60 -20.50 -11.92 -41.34
CA ASP A 60 -19.17 -12.40 -41.68
C ASP A 60 -18.65 -13.04 -40.40
N GLU A 61 -18.45 -14.36 -40.42
CA GLU A 61 -17.65 -15.05 -39.42
C GLU A 61 -16.23 -14.51 -39.55
N ARG A 62 -16.00 -13.31 -38.99
CA ARG A 62 -14.70 -12.65 -38.98
C ARG A 62 -13.70 -13.68 -38.47
N SER A 63 -12.62 -13.89 -39.23
CA SER A 63 -11.55 -14.79 -38.76
C SER A 63 -11.13 -14.37 -37.35
N GLN A 64 -10.70 -15.31 -36.52
CA GLN A 64 -10.24 -15.03 -35.15
C GLN A 64 -9.20 -13.90 -35.13
N LYS A 65 -8.35 -13.82 -36.17
CA LYS A 65 -7.39 -12.74 -36.41
C LYS A 65 -8.07 -11.38 -36.60
N ASP A 66 -9.14 -11.32 -37.39
CA ASP A 66 -9.82 -10.07 -37.73
C ASP A 66 -10.65 -9.56 -36.56
N THR A 67 -11.28 -10.47 -35.81
CA THR A 67 -11.94 -10.16 -34.54
C THR A 67 -10.95 -9.58 -33.53
N PHE A 68 -9.78 -10.19 -33.41
CA PHE A 68 -8.72 -9.72 -32.53
C PHE A 68 -8.17 -8.34 -32.95
N ASN A 69 -7.87 -8.17 -34.24
CA ASN A 69 -7.37 -6.90 -34.76
C ASN A 69 -8.37 -5.77 -34.54
N TRP A 70 -9.66 -6.01 -34.79
CA TRP A 70 -10.71 -5.04 -34.53
C TRP A 70 -10.80 -4.69 -33.03
N ALA A 71 -10.77 -5.67 -32.14
CA ALA A 71 -10.80 -5.42 -30.70
C ALA A 71 -9.61 -4.59 -30.23
N MET A 72 -8.40 -4.94 -30.69
CA MET A 72 -7.17 -4.21 -30.33
C MET A 72 -7.13 -2.80 -30.92
N GLU A 73 -7.69 -2.57 -32.10
CA GLU A 73 -7.83 -1.24 -32.70
C GLU A 73 -8.73 -0.34 -31.83
N VAL A 74 -9.87 -0.87 -31.37
CA VAL A 74 -10.80 -0.16 -30.47
C VAL A 74 -10.15 0.15 -29.12
N MET A 75 -9.43 -0.80 -28.53
CA MET A 75 -8.82 -0.65 -27.19
C MET A 75 -7.57 0.24 -27.18
N SER A 76 -6.82 0.29 -28.27
CA SER A 76 -5.54 1.02 -28.34
C SER A 76 -5.67 2.45 -28.86
N HIS A 77 -6.88 2.89 -29.20
CA HIS A 77 -7.13 4.17 -29.87
C HIS A 77 -6.24 4.37 -31.12
N GLY A 78 -6.03 3.30 -31.90
CA GLY A 78 -5.25 3.33 -33.14
C GLY A 78 -3.73 3.23 -32.99
N GLN A 79 -3.19 2.99 -31.78
CA GLN A 79 -1.74 2.81 -31.57
C GLN A 79 -1.25 1.38 -31.87
N TYR A 80 -2.16 0.44 -32.00
CA TYR A 80 -1.85 -0.95 -32.30
C TYR A 80 -1.76 -1.21 -33.81
N SER A 81 -0.63 -1.77 -34.26
CA SER A 81 -0.50 -2.25 -35.64
C SER A 81 -1.20 -3.60 -35.81
N PRO A 82 -2.15 -3.77 -36.75
CA PRO A 82 -2.86 -5.05 -36.93
C PRO A 82 -1.93 -6.24 -37.25
N LEU A 83 -2.32 -7.43 -36.78
CA LEU A 83 -1.66 -8.68 -37.15
C LEU A 83 -1.78 -8.91 -38.65
N LYS A 84 -0.63 -9.11 -39.31
CA LYS A 84 -0.54 -9.29 -40.76
C LYS A 84 -0.83 -10.73 -41.20
N SER A 85 -0.53 -11.70 -40.34
CA SER A 85 -0.61 -13.13 -40.65
C SER A 85 -1.23 -13.94 -39.50
N GLN A 86 -1.85 -15.06 -39.84
CA GLN A 86 -2.31 -16.07 -38.89
C GLN A 86 -1.37 -17.29 -38.96
N ALA A 87 -0.89 -17.77 -37.81
CA ALA A 87 -0.03 -18.94 -37.77
C ALA A 87 -0.86 -20.19 -38.08
N SER A 88 -0.45 -20.96 -39.09
CA SER A 88 -1.07 -22.25 -39.45
C SER A 88 -0.42 -23.45 -38.75
N LEU A 89 0.79 -23.25 -38.22
CA LEU A 89 1.62 -24.24 -37.53
C LEU A 89 1.72 -23.92 -36.03
N ASN A 90 2.09 -24.93 -35.23
CA ASN A 90 2.35 -24.72 -33.80
C ASN A 90 3.53 -23.77 -33.59
N LEU A 91 3.47 -22.93 -32.55
CA LEU A 91 4.45 -21.87 -32.26
C LEU A 91 5.90 -22.39 -32.07
N GLU A 92 6.07 -23.68 -31.77
CA GLU A 92 7.36 -24.35 -31.60
C GLU A 92 8.04 -24.65 -32.95
N ASP A 93 7.25 -24.92 -33.99
CA ASP A 93 7.70 -25.31 -35.32
C ASP A 93 7.89 -24.10 -36.26
N LEU A 94 7.56 -22.89 -35.79
CA LEU A 94 7.71 -21.65 -36.56
C LEU A 94 9.18 -21.22 -36.67
N GLN A 95 9.53 -20.61 -37.81
CA GLN A 95 10.79 -19.92 -37.95
C GLN A 95 10.98 -18.85 -36.86
N HIS A 96 12.22 -18.72 -36.37
CA HIS A 96 12.56 -17.85 -35.25
C HIS A 96 12.10 -16.39 -35.44
N SER A 97 12.23 -15.83 -36.65
CA SER A 97 11.77 -14.47 -36.98
C SER A 97 10.26 -14.32 -36.82
N THR A 98 9.48 -15.26 -37.36
CA THR A 98 8.02 -15.30 -37.26
C THR A 98 7.58 -15.49 -35.80
N LYS A 99 8.27 -16.35 -35.05
CA LYS A 99 8.03 -16.54 -33.61
C LYS A 99 8.26 -15.24 -32.83
N MET A 100 9.36 -14.53 -33.10
CA MET A 100 9.66 -13.26 -32.45
C MET A 100 8.66 -12.16 -32.80
N TYR A 101 8.14 -12.14 -34.04
CA TYR A 101 7.03 -11.26 -34.42
C TYR A 101 5.80 -11.47 -33.54
N TYR A 102 5.33 -12.71 -33.39
CA TYR A 102 4.18 -13.01 -32.55
C TYR A 102 4.42 -12.72 -31.06
N ILE A 103 5.61 -13.02 -30.53
CA ILE A 103 5.96 -12.71 -29.14
C ILE A 103 5.95 -11.20 -28.90
N ARG A 104 6.53 -10.42 -29.81
CA ARG A 104 6.53 -8.95 -29.70
C ARG A 104 5.10 -8.42 -29.72
N GLN A 105 4.28 -8.94 -30.63
CA GLN A 105 2.88 -8.53 -30.73
C GLN A 105 2.09 -8.86 -29.46
N ALA A 106 2.25 -10.09 -28.94
CA ALA A 106 1.59 -10.53 -27.73
C ALA A 106 1.92 -9.64 -26.53
N ARG A 107 3.21 -9.26 -26.37
CA ARG A 107 3.65 -8.35 -25.31
C ARG A 107 2.97 -6.98 -25.40
N LEU A 108 2.95 -6.38 -26.59
CA LEU A 108 2.29 -5.10 -26.82
C LEU A 108 0.79 -5.17 -26.54
N THR A 109 0.12 -6.23 -27.01
CA THR A 109 -1.32 -6.40 -26.81
C THR A 109 -1.66 -6.55 -25.34
N PHE A 110 -0.84 -7.32 -24.62
CA PHE A 110 -1.00 -7.52 -23.18
C PHE A 110 -0.86 -6.21 -22.41
N GLU A 111 0.11 -5.39 -22.77
CA GLU A 111 0.33 -4.08 -22.14
C GLU A 111 -0.87 -3.15 -22.33
N ILE A 112 -1.39 -3.04 -23.56
CA ILE A 112 -2.58 -2.25 -23.89
C ILE A 112 -3.81 -2.75 -23.11
N VAL A 113 -4.03 -4.06 -23.09
CA VAL A 113 -5.14 -4.68 -22.35
C VAL A 113 -5.01 -4.39 -20.84
N CYS A 114 -3.80 -4.50 -20.29
CA CYS A 114 -3.55 -4.20 -18.88
C CYS A 114 -3.84 -2.73 -18.55
N GLU A 115 -3.43 -1.79 -19.41
CA GLU A 115 -3.69 -0.36 -19.21
C GLU A 115 -5.19 -0.05 -19.26
N SER A 116 -5.95 -0.73 -20.11
CA SER A 116 -7.41 -0.56 -20.19
C SER A 116 -8.16 -1.06 -18.94
N ILE A 117 -7.67 -2.15 -18.33
CA ILE A 117 -8.30 -2.77 -17.16
C ILE A 117 -7.85 -2.10 -15.86
N ALA A 118 -6.57 -1.72 -15.77
CA ALA A 118 -5.94 -1.20 -14.57
C ALA A 118 -5.01 -0.02 -14.93
N PRO A 119 -5.57 1.14 -15.29
CA PRO A 119 -4.79 2.29 -15.76
C PRO A 119 -3.79 2.72 -14.70
N SER A 120 -2.56 3.03 -15.12
CA SER A 120 -1.43 3.46 -14.27
C SER A 120 -0.97 2.48 -13.18
N GLN A 121 -1.57 1.29 -13.09
CA GLN A 121 -1.24 0.29 -12.08
C GLN A 121 -0.39 -0.83 -12.70
N GLY A 122 0.85 -0.51 -13.08
CA GLY A 122 1.80 -1.49 -13.66
C GLY A 122 1.71 -2.89 -13.03
N LEU A 123 1.67 -3.91 -13.89
CA LEU A 123 1.44 -5.29 -13.49
C LEU A 123 2.74 -5.91 -12.94
N THR A 124 2.85 -6.00 -11.62
CA THR A 124 3.99 -6.64 -10.96
C THR A 124 3.74 -8.13 -10.75
N ILE A 125 4.82 -8.93 -10.69
CA ILE A 125 4.75 -10.37 -10.36
C ILE A 125 3.92 -10.59 -9.09
N TYR A 126 4.09 -9.72 -8.08
CA TYR A 126 3.30 -9.73 -6.86
C TYR A 126 1.79 -9.66 -7.10
N LYS A 127 1.32 -8.77 -7.99
CA LYS A 127 -0.11 -8.65 -8.31
C LYS A 127 -0.63 -9.89 -9.02
N ILE A 128 0.19 -10.50 -9.89
CA ILE A 128 -0.14 -11.74 -10.59
C ILE A 128 -0.30 -12.88 -9.58
N ASP A 129 0.66 -13.04 -8.66
CA ASP A 129 0.61 -14.10 -7.66
C ASP A 129 -0.51 -13.89 -6.64
N ALA A 130 -0.79 -12.63 -6.27
CA ALA A 130 -1.95 -12.29 -5.46
C ALA A 130 -3.27 -12.65 -6.17
N ALA A 131 -3.39 -12.36 -7.46
CA ALA A 131 -4.56 -12.71 -8.26
C ALA A 131 -4.73 -14.23 -8.40
N ARG A 132 -3.64 -14.99 -8.63
CA ARG A 132 -3.65 -16.46 -8.65
C ARG A 132 -4.11 -17.05 -7.33
N LYS A 133 -3.57 -16.55 -6.22
CA LYS A 133 -3.96 -16.97 -4.86
C LYS A 133 -5.44 -16.68 -4.59
N TYR A 134 -5.93 -15.53 -5.07
CA TYR A 134 -7.34 -15.17 -4.95
C TYR A 134 -8.24 -16.09 -5.78
N ALA A 135 -7.89 -16.34 -7.04
CA ALA A 135 -8.64 -17.24 -7.93
C ALA A 135 -8.70 -18.68 -7.39
N SER A 136 -7.62 -19.14 -6.76
CA SER A 136 -7.58 -20.46 -6.10
C SER A 136 -8.53 -20.57 -4.91
N THR A 137 -8.82 -19.46 -4.21
CA THR A 137 -9.64 -19.46 -2.99
C THR A 137 -11.11 -19.09 -3.25
N HIS A 138 -11.39 -18.20 -4.21
CA HIS A 138 -12.73 -17.65 -4.47
C HIS A 138 -13.27 -18.01 -5.86
N GLY A 139 -12.47 -18.63 -6.72
CA GLY A 139 -12.79 -18.88 -8.11
C GLY A 139 -12.30 -17.75 -9.05
N PRO A 140 -11.98 -18.06 -10.31
CA PRO A 140 -11.55 -17.08 -11.30
C PRO A 140 -12.68 -16.09 -11.65
N GLY A 141 -12.34 -14.81 -11.83
CA GLY A 141 -13.29 -13.78 -12.26
C GLY A 141 -14.24 -13.26 -11.17
N GLN A 142 -14.14 -13.76 -9.93
CA GLN A 142 -14.98 -13.28 -8.84
C GLN A 142 -14.57 -11.86 -8.43
N TYR A 143 -15.53 -10.94 -8.34
CA TYR A 143 -15.27 -9.55 -7.96
C TYR A 143 -14.64 -9.49 -6.56
N VAL A 144 -13.45 -8.88 -6.48
CA VAL A 144 -12.82 -8.59 -5.19
C VAL A 144 -13.66 -7.51 -4.53
N SER A 145 -14.32 -7.84 -3.41
CA SER A 145 -14.97 -6.84 -2.54
C SER A 145 -14.04 -5.63 -2.41
N PRO A 146 -14.52 -4.39 -2.66
CA PRO A 146 -13.67 -3.22 -2.61
C PRO A 146 -12.93 -3.19 -1.26
N PRO A 147 -11.65 -2.82 -1.24
CA PRO A 147 -10.86 -2.84 -0.02
C PRO A 147 -11.61 -2.05 1.05
N LYS A 148 -11.87 -2.68 2.20
CA LYS A 148 -12.58 -2.04 3.31
C LYS A 148 -11.82 -0.77 3.68
N ILE A 149 -12.40 0.38 3.33
CA ILE A 149 -11.80 1.69 3.63
C ILE A 149 -11.90 1.87 5.15
N THR A 150 -10.81 1.56 5.84
CA THR A 150 -10.69 1.88 7.26
C THR A 150 -10.34 3.36 7.38
N HIS A 151 -11.33 4.18 7.70
CA HIS A 151 -11.05 5.57 8.10
C HIS A 151 -10.24 5.54 9.40
N LEU A 152 -9.00 6.05 9.34
CA LEU A 152 -8.18 6.24 10.52
C LEU A 152 -8.83 7.34 11.36
N ARG A 153 -9.58 6.98 12.41
CA ARG A 153 -10.21 7.92 13.36
C ARG A 153 -9.19 8.55 14.32
N LEU A 154 -8.01 8.89 13.83
CA LEU A 154 -6.92 9.44 14.63
C LEU A 154 -6.17 10.48 13.82
N SER A 155 -6.26 11.75 14.22
CA SER A 155 -5.59 12.82 13.49
C SER A 155 -4.07 12.73 13.70
N LYS A 156 -3.32 12.83 12.59
CA LYS A 156 -1.85 12.77 12.56
C LYS A 156 -1.22 13.78 13.54
N GLN A 157 -1.78 14.99 13.61
CA GLN A 157 -1.31 16.07 14.49
C GLN A 157 -1.36 15.69 15.98
N LYS A 158 -2.44 15.03 16.43
CA LYS A 158 -2.56 14.60 17.84
C LYS A 158 -1.51 13.55 18.21
N ILE A 159 -1.21 12.63 17.28
CA ILE A 159 -0.15 11.63 17.50
C ILE A 159 1.21 12.33 17.54
N HIS A 160 1.46 13.25 16.60
CA HIS A 160 2.74 13.94 16.51
C HIS A 160 3.07 14.68 17.81
N TYR A 161 2.14 15.49 18.31
CA TYR A 161 2.32 16.22 19.57
C TYR A 161 2.57 15.26 20.76
N PHE A 162 1.91 14.10 20.79
CA PHE A 162 2.17 13.10 21.81
C PHE A 162 3.55 12.44 21.67
N ILE A 163 4.00 12.14 20.45
CA ILE A 163 5.35 11.60 20.18
C ILE A 163 6.41 12.60 20.61
N GLU A 164 6.21 13.88 20.30
CA GLU A 164 7.11 14.96 20.69
C GLU A 164 7.21 15.08 22.21
N PHE A 165 6.06 15.06 22.91
CA PHE A 165 6.03 15.06 24.37
C PHE A 165 6.82 13.89 24.97
N ILE A 166 6.57 12.64 24.53
CA ILE A 166 7.28 11.46 25.10
C ILE A 166 8.74 11.34 24.66
N SER A 167 9.17 12.13 23.67
CA SER A 167 10.55 12.19 23.19
C SER A 167 11.34 13.35 23.81
N ALA A 168 10.69 14.17 24.65
CA ALA A 168 11.36 15.26 25.34
C ALA A 168 12.50 14.72 26.22
N PRO A 169 13.61 15.47 26.37
CA PRO A 169 14.80 15.00 27.11
C PRO A 169 14.54 14.62 28.57
N CYS A 170 13.51 15.19 29.20
CA CYS A 170 13.10 14.85 30.56
C CYS A 170 12.44 13.45 30.66
N TYR A 171 11.93 12.92 29.55
CA TYR A 171 11.21 11.64 29.48
C TYR A 171 11.96 10.55 28.72
N LEU A 172 12.91 10.93 27.85
CA LEU A 172 13.69 10.04 27.02
C LEU A 172 15.18 10.38 27.08
N GLN A 173 15.99 9.39 27.43
CA GLN A 173 17.45 9.49 27.47
C GLN A 173 18.06 8.52 26.46
N VAL A 174 19.04 8.99 25.69
CA VAL A 174 19.84 8.13 24.81
C VAL A 174 20.94 7.45 25.63
N VAL A 175 21.13 6.14 25.46
CA VAL A 175 22.24 5.46 26.11
C VAL A 175 23.52 5.56 25.29
N GLY A 176 24.66 5.62 26.00
CA GLY A 176 25.99 5.64 25.38
C GLY A 176 26.40 4.31 24.74
N PHE A 177 25.67 3.22 25.01
CA PHE A 177 25.95 1.89 24.48
C PHE A 177 24.69 1.21 23.93
N GLY A 178 24.87 0.46 22.84
CA GLY A 178 23.80 -0.27 22.17
C GLY A 178 23.14 0.56 21.05
N SER A 179 22.99 -0.08 19.90
CA SER A 179 22.36 0.53 18.72
C SER A 179 21.37 -0.44 18.08
N ARG A 180 20.27 0.09 17.57
CA ARG A 180 19.27 -0.65 16.80
C ARG A 180 19.39 -0.30 15.32
N HIS A 181 19.36 -1.31 14.46
CA HIS A 181 19.26 -1.10 13.01
C HIS A 181 17.78 -1.05 12.62
N LEU A 182 17.33 0.10 12.13
CA LEU A 182 16.00 0.28 11.56
C LEU A 182 16.06 0.04 10.06
N LYS A 183 15.31 -0.95 9.57
CA LYS A 183 15.14 -1.18 8.13
C LYS A 183 14.05 -0.25 7.61
N LEU A 184 14.42 0.63 6.68
CA LEU A 184 13.48 1.48 5.95
C LEU A 184 12.79 0.67 4.84
N SER A 185 11.64 1.13 4.37
CA SER A 185 10.95 0.53 3.21
C SER A 185 11.78 0.57 1.92
N SER A 186 12.77 1.46 1.84
CA SER A 186 13.76 1.52 0.76
C SER A 186 14.83 0.42 0.82
N GLY A 187 14.84 -0.41 1.86
CA GLY A 187 15.86 -1.44 2.09
C GLY A 187 17.12 -0.94 2.83
N LEU A 188 17.25 0.36 3.05
CA LEU A 188 18.37 0.94 3.81
C LEU A 188 18.24 0.64 5.31
N ALA A 189 19.36 0.32 5.96
CA ALA A 189 19.44 0.08 7.40
C ALA A 189 20.07 1.27 8.13
N VAL A 190 19.28 1.99 8.93
CA VAL A 190 19.74 3.14 9.72
C VAL A 190 20.10 2.70 11.14
N LYS A 191 21.33 2.98 11.57
CA LYS A 191 21.78 2.71 12.94
C LYS A 191 21.30 3.82 13.87
N VAL A 192 20.45 3.50 14.83
CA VAL A 192 19.90 4.43 15.82
C VAL A 192 20.36 4.01 17.21
N PRO A 193 20.87 4.93 18.04
CA PRO A 193 21.20 4.62 19.44
C PRO A 193 20.00 4.05 20.19
N LYS A 194 20.25 3.13 21.12
CA LYS A 194 19.19 2.67 22.04
C LYS A 194 18.77 3.87 22.91
N ALA A 195 17.47 3.99 23.14
CA ALA A 195 16.90 5.03 23.99
C ALA A 195 16.10 4.38 25.12
N ILE A 196 16.17 5.01 26.29
CA ILE A 196 15.50 4.60 27.51
C ILE A 196 14.52 5.69 27.95
N ARG A 197 13.31 5.29 28.32
CA ARG A 197 12.35 6.19 28.97
C ARG A 197 12.61 6.29 30.46
N THR A 198 12.64 7.52 30.96
CA THR A 198 12.82 7.79 32.40
C THR A 198 11.58 7.47 33.23
N MET A 199 10.39 7.48 32.60
CA MET A 199 9.12 7.21 33.24
C MET A 199 8.40 6.01 32.61
N ILE A 200 7.66 5.27 33.45
CA ILE A 200 6.76 4.21 32.99
C ILE A 200 5.59 4.78 32.18
N ALA A 201 5.03 3.97 31.28
CA ALA A 201 4.00 4.38 30.33
C ALA A 201 2.76 5.04 30.99
N SER A 202 2.32 4.52 32.13
CA SER A 202 1.16 5.06 32.86
C SER A 202 1.40 6.48 33.37
N ARG A 203 2.61 6.76 33.90
CA ARG A 203 2.98 8.09 34.39
C ARG A 203 3.15 9.09 33.26
N LEU A 204 3.74 8.69 32.14
CA LEU A 204 3.85 9.53 30.94
C LEU A 204 2.47 9.96 30.43
N ILE A 205 1.53 9.03 30.38
CA ILE A 205 0.15 9.30 29.96
C ILE A 205 -0.52 10.30 30.92
N THR A 206 -0.35 10.13 32.23
CA THR A 206 -0.91 11.07 33.21
C THR A 206 -0.28 12.46 33.07
N ALA A 207 1.04 12.55 32.95
CA ALA A 207 1.76 13.81 32.76
C ALA A 207 1.31 14.54 31.49
N TYR A 208 1.17 13.79 30.38
CA TYR A 208 0.69 14.33 29.12
C TYR A 208 -0.75 14.84 29.21
N ASN A 209 -1.65 14.07 29.83
CA ASN A 209 -3.04 14.50 29.99
C ASN A 209 -3.17 15.75 30.88
N ASN A 210 -2.30 15.91 31.88
CA ASN A 210 -2.26 17.13 32.69
C ASN A 210 -1.76 18.32 31.85
N CYS A 211 -0.65 18.17 31.13
CA CYS A 211 -0.16 19.19 30.21
C CYS A 211 -1.21 19.58 29.14
N CYS A 212 -2.00 18.62 28.66
CA CYS A 212 -3.09 18.88 27.72
C CYS A 212 -4.24 19.69 28.33
N LYS A 213 -4.55 19.48 29.62
CA LYS A 213 -5.55 20.29 30.35
C LYS A 213 -5.07 21.74 30.44
N ASP A 214 -3.80 21.95 30.75
CA ASP A 214 -3.22 23.29 30.93
C ASP A 214 -3.18 24.07 29.61
N ASN A 215 -2.90 23.38 28.50
CA ASN A 215 -2.79 23.98 27.17
C ASN A 215 -4.08 23.91 26.35
N SER A 216 -5.21 23.45 26.91
CA SER A 216 -6.49 23.26 26.22
C SER A 216 -6.44 22.38 24.96
N ILE A 217 -5.50 21.43 24.91
CA ILE A 217 -5.32 20.50 23.78
C ILE A 217 -6.14 19.23 24.04
N LEU A 218 -6.85 18.73 23.03
CA LEU A 218 -7.59 17.47 23.15
C LEU A 218 -6.68 16.25 22.92
N PRO A 219 -6.33 15.47 23.97
CA PRO A 219 -5.46 14.31 23.82
C PRO A 219 -6.15 13.16 23.07
N PRO A 220 -5.39 12.26 22.42
CA PRO A 220 -5.91 10.98 21.97
C PRO A 220 -6.39 10.12 23.16
N CYS A 221 -7.31 9.17 22.91
CA CYS A 221 -7.79 8.29 23.97
C CYS A 221 -6.66 7.46 24.59
N ARG A 222 -6.83 7.06 25.86
CA ARG A 222 -5.81 6.34 26.64
C ARG A 222 -5.30 5.08 25.94
N ALA A 223 -6.19 4.32 25.28
CA ALA A 223 -5.82 3.13 24.51
C ALA A 223 -4.87 3.46 23.35
N THR A 224 -5.13 4.56 22.63
CA THR A 224 -4.26 5.04 21.56
C THR A 224 -2.92 5.51 22.09
N GLN A 225 -2.90 6.23 23.22
CA GLN A 225 -1.65 6.66 23.86
C GLN A 225 -0.77 5.45 24.22
N TYR A 226 -1.34 4.40 24.81
CA TYR A 226 -0.61 3.15 25.07
C TYR A 226 -0.10 2.47 23.79
N LYS A 227 -0.92 2.43 22.73
CA LYS A 227 -0.50 1.89 21.42
C LYS A 227 0.68 2.68 20.85
N THR A 228 0.66 4.01 20.93
CA THR A 228 1.77 4.84 20.46
C THR A 228 3.03 4.60 21.29
N ILE A 229 2.94 4.54 22.62
CA ILE A 229 4.07 4.21 23.49
C ILE A 229 4.65 2.83 23.17
N LYS A 230 3.79 1.84 22.90
CA LYS A 230 4.20 0.48 22.52
C LYS A 230 4.86 0.44 21.14
N ALA A 231 4.35 1.20 20.18
CA ALA A 231 4.91 1.30 18.84
C ALA A 231 6.27 2.01 18.83
N CYS A 232 6.41 3.08 19.60
CA CYS A 232 7.68 3.74 19.90
C CYS A 232 8.45 2.89 20.91
N ALA A 233 8.97 1.74 20.49
CA ALA A 233 9.69 0.81 21.36
C ALA A 233 11.00 1.45 21.86
N ALA A 234 10.94 2.05 23.05
CA ALA A 234 12.08 2.47 23.85
C ALA A 234 12.17 1.55 25.07
N SER A 235 13.39 1.29 25.53
CA SER A 235 13.59 0.50 26.75
C SER A 235 13.03 1.27 27.95
N GLN A 236 12.48 0.55 28.92
CA GLN A 236 12.06 1.16 30.18
C GLN A 236 13.24 1.08 31.15
N LEU A 237 13.44 2.11 31.99
CA LEU A 237 14.35 1.99 33.13
C LEU A 237 13.81 0.89 34.05
N LYS A 238 14.62 -0.15 34.28
CA LYS A 238 14.35 -1.17 35.31
C LYS A 238 14.90 -0.71 36.67
N SER A 239 15.91 0.16 36.69
CA SER A 239 16.40 0.85 37.88
C SER A 239 16.67 2.35 37.65
N LEU A 240 16.52 3.13 38.71
CA LEU A 240 16.55 4.60 38.76
C LEU A 240 17.93 5.21 38.49
N HIS A 241 19.01 4.47 38.73
CA HIS A 241 20.38 4.94 38.51
C HIS A 241 21.05 4.14 37.38
N GLY A 242 21.77 4.85 36.50
CA GLY A 242 22.37 4.28 35.29
C GLY A 242 23.24 3.05 35.53
N LEU A 243 23.89 2.94 36.70
CA LEU A 243 24.71 1.79 37.09
C LEU A 243 23.88 0.52 37.29
N ASP A 244 22.72 0.64 37.93
CA ASP A 244 21.88 -0.51 38.29
C ASP A 244 21.23 -1.17 37.07
N ASN A 245 21.01 -0.43 35.98
CA ASN A 245 20.53 -1.04 34.74
C ASN A 245 21.59 -1.96 34.12
N TYR A 246 22.88 -1.62 34.22
CA TYR A 246 23.97 -2.49 33.76
C TYR A 246 24.13 -3.70 34.67
N ILE A 247 24.02 -3.51 35.98
CA ILE A 247 24.02 -4.61 36.95
C ILE A 247 22.83 -5.53 36.67
N SER A 248 21.63 -4.98 36.43
CA SER A 248 20.42 -5.75 36.12
C SER A 248 20.53 -6.52 34.80
N ASP A 249 21.01 -5.89 33.73
CA ASP A 249 21.22 -6.57 32.43
C ASP A 249 22.34 -7.62 32.55
N GLY A 250 23.39 -7.35 33.33
CA GLY A 250 24.46 -8.31 33.63
C GLY A 250 23.96 -9.52 34.41
N MET A 251 23.12 -9.29 35.44
CA MET A 251 22.47 -10.36 36.20
C MET A 251 21.52 -11.18 35.32
N GLU A 252 20.74 -10.54 34.44
CA GLU A 252 19.87 -11.23 33.49
C GLU A 252 20.69 -12.11 32.52
N SER A 253 21.82 -11.61 32.01
CA SER A 253 22.75 -12.39 31.19
C SER A 253 23.30 -13.60 31.94
N ILE A 254 23.74 -13.41 33.19
CA ILE A 254 24.22 -14.51 34.03
C ILE A 254 23.12 -15.56 34.26
N ASP A 255 21.89 -15.14 34.50
CA ASP A 255 20.76 -16.06 34.65
C ASP A 255 20.43 -16.80 33.36
N THR A 256 20.57 -16.14 32.19
CA THR A 256 20.45 -16.83 30.90
C THR A 256 21.56 -17.85 30.69
N LEU A 257 22.81 -17.53 31.04
CA LEU A 257 23.93 -18.46 30.97
C LEU A 257 23.74 -19.64 31.91
N LYS A 258 23.29 -19.41 33.15
CA LYS A 258 22.93 -20.48 34.10
C LYS A 258 21.89 -21.40 33.49
N LYS A 259 20.83 -20.87 32.86
CA LYS A 259 19.82 -21.67 32.16
C LYS A 259 20.40 -22.50 31.02
N VAL A 260 21.31 -21.92 30.22
CA VAL A 260 21.99 -22.63 29.14
C VAL A 260 22.86 -23.76 29.70
N VAL A 261 23.65 -23.51 30.75
CA VAL A 261 24.49 -24.53 31.41
C VAL A 261 23.64 -25.65 31.99
N SER A 262 22.54 -25.33 32.68
CA SER A 262 21.59 -26.33 33.18
C SER A 262 20.99 -27.16 32.04
N ASN A 263 20.61 -26.50 30.93
CA ASN A 263 20.07 -27.18 29.74
C ASN A 263 21.11 -28.05 29.02
N LEU A 264 22.40 -27.71 29.09
CA LEU A 264 23.47 -28.54 28.56
C LEU A 264 23.70 -29.76 29.45
N GLY A 265 23.63 -29.59 30.77
CA GLY A 265 23.71 -30.69 31.73
C GLY A 265 22.58 -31.71 31.54
N THR A 266 21.33 -31.26 31.36
CA THR A 266 20.18 -32.15 31.09
C THR A 266 20.28 -32.86 29.73
N LYS A 267 21.01 -32.28 28.77
CA LYS A 267 21.26 -32.87 27.45
C LYS A 267 22.55 -33.71 27.37
N GLY A 268 23.15 -34.04 28.51
CA GLY A 268 24.25 -35.02 28.59
C GLY A 268 25.66 -34.43 28.55
N LEU A 269 25.82 -33.10 28.69
CA LEU A 269 27.15 -32.52 28.88
C LEU A 269 27.64 -32.85 30.30
N GLN A 270 28.41 -33.93 30.43
CA GLN A 270 29.10 -34.28 31.68
C GLN A 270 30.08 -33.16 32.02
N THR A 271 29.87 -32.44 33.12
CA THR A 271 30.87 -31.51 33.67
C THR A 271 31.99 -32.31 34.33
N SER A 272 32.78 -33.04 33.54
CA SER A 272 34.04 -33.57 34.03
C SER A 272 34.89 -32.37 34.44
N LYS A 273 35.17 -32.29 35.74
CA LYS A 273 35.98 -31.26 36.41
C LYS A 273 37.12 -30.80 35.49
N VAL A 274 36.97 -29.64 34.85
CA VAL A 274 38.11 -28.97 34.22
C VAL A 274 38.95 -28.44 35.39
N PRO A 275 40.20 -28.90 35.57
CA PRO A 275 41.00 -28.47 36.69
C PRO A 275 41.26 -26.96 36.59
N TYR A 276 40.67 -26.20 37.51
CA TYR A 276 40.99 -24.82 37.79
C TYR A 276 42.41 -24.74 38.37
N SER A 277 43.45 -24.89 37.54
CA SER A 277 44.84 -24.81 38.00
C SER A 277 45.75 -23.96 37.12
N LYS A 278 45.22 -23.07 36.26
CA LYS A 278 46.09 -22.24 35.41
C LYS A 278 45.66 -20.79 35.11
N PHE A 279 44.84 -20.18 35.96
CA PHE A 279 44.57 -18.73 35.89
C PHE A 279 44.70 -18.07 37.26
N ARG A 280 45.91 -18.14 37.83
CA ARG A 280 46.27 -17.36 39.03
C ARG A 280 47.57 -16.60 38.77
N HIS A 281 47.57 -15.73 37.76
CA HIS A 281 48.50 -14.58 37.69
C HIS A 281 47.79 -13.48 36.92
N LEU A 282 47.17 -12.59 37.69
CA LEU A 282 46.99 -11.15 37.46
C LEU A 282 46.04 -10.69 38.56
N GLU A 283 46.52 -10.80 39.80
CA GLU A 283 46.02 -9.93 40.87
C GLU A 283 46.39 -8.51 40.44
N ILE A 284 45.37 -7.75 40.05
CA ILE A 284 45.46 -6.30 39.99
C ILE A 284 45.51 -5.86 41.46
N THR A 285 46.72 -5.62 41.94
CA THR A 285 46.94 -4.87 43.17
C THR A 285 46.35 -3.48 42.98
N SER A 286 45.25 -3.22 43.67
CA SER A 286 44.81 -1.86 43.98
C SER A 286 45.77 -1.30 45.03
N GLU A 287 46.67 -0.41 44.60
CA GLU A 287 47.24 0.58 45.50
C GLU A 287 46.34 1.83 45.44
N GLU A 288 45.99 2.26 46.66
CA GLU A 288 45.39 3.51 47.17
C GLU A 288 44.92 4.61 46.20
#